data_AF-A0A924U4F5-F1
#
_entry.id   AF-A0A924U4F5-F1
#
_cell.length_a   1.000
_cell.length_b   1.000
_cell.length_c   1.000
_cell.angle_alpha   90.00
_cell.angle_beta   90.00
_cell.angle_gamma   90.00
#
_symmetry.space_group_name_H-M   'P 1'
#
loop_
_entity.id
_entity.type
_entity.pdbx_description
1 polymer ?
#
loop_
_entity_poly.entity_id
_entity_poly.type
_entity_poly.pdbx_seq_one_letter_code
_entity_poly.pdbx_strand_id
1 'polypeptide(L)'
;QAIVLRPIRPEDEAQHLAFLESLDANDIRLRVFCSRRKIERTELARPTQIDLEREMAFIAEGYEPDGPNGQPRTLGTVRAIADPDNLDAEFDIIVRSDLKSHGLGQSLLD
;
A
#
# COMPACT_ATOMS: atom_id res chain seq x y z
N GLN A 1 6.07 14.41 12.36
CA GLN A 1 6.08 12.96 12.67
C GLN A 1 7.19 12.32 11.84
N ALA A 2 7.99 11.40 12.39
CA ALA A 2 8.90 10.62 11.57
C ALA A 2 8.10 9.55 10.80
N ILE A 3 8.33 9.48 9.49
CA ILE A 3 7.76 8.44 8.61
C ILE A 3 8.89 7.49 8.23
N VAL A 4 8.65 6.19 8.35
CA VAL A 4 9.59 5.14 7.97
C VAL A 4 9.06 4.44 6.74
N LEU A 5 9.88 4.35 5.69
CA LEU A 5 9.59 3.55 4.52
C LEU A 5 10.28 2.18 4.66
N ARG A 6 9.52 1.10 4.51
CA ARG A 6 10.06 -0.26 4.59
C ARG A 6 9.38 -1.22 3.60
N PRO A 7 10.04 -2.29 3.16
CA PRO A 7 9.39 -3.33 2.36
C PRO A 7 8.18 -3.92 3.09
N ILE A 8 7.13 -4.26 2.34
CA ILE A 8 6.01 -5.04 2.85
C ILE A 8 6.46 -6.45 3.21
N ARG A 9 5.85 -7.04 4.23
CA ARG A 9 6.12 -8.39 4.70
C ARG A 9 4.83 -9.18 4.86
N PRO A 10 4.86 -10.52 4.73
CA PRO A 10 3.67 -11.34 4.89
C PRO A 10 2.87 -11.07 6.18
N GLU A 11 3.56 -10.79 7.29
CA GLU A 11 2.97 -10.48 8.59
C GLU A 11 2.19 -9.14 8.67
N ASP A 12 2.30 -8.26 7.67
CA ASP A 12 1.64 -6.95 7.66
C ASP A 12 0.13 -7.03 7.36
N GLU A 13 -0.43 -8.24 7.20
CA GLU A 13 -1.78 -8.46 6.66
C GLU A 13 -2.86 -7.70 7.45
N ALA A 14 -2.79 -7.75 8.78
CA ALA A 14 -3.75 -7.07 9.64
C ALA A 14 -3.62 -5.53 9.55
N GLN A 15 -2.39 -5.01 9.51
CA GLN A 15 -2.13 -3.57 9.41
C GLN A 15 -2.54 -3.03 8.04
N HIS A 16 -2.30 -3.80 6.98
CA HIS A 16 -2.66 -3.44 5.60
C HIS A 16 -4.17 -3.50 5.37
N LEU A 17 -4.88 -4.45 5.98
CA LEU A 17 -6.33 -4.47 5.98
C LEU A 17 -6.90 -3.25 6.71
N ALA A 18 -6.39 -2.93 7.90
CA ALA A 18 -6.81 -1.75 8.65
C ALA A 18 -6.57 -0.44 7.86
N PHE A 19 -5.47 -0.38 7.10
CA PHE A 19 -5.22 0.74 6.18
C PHE A 19 -6.27 0.82 5.08
N LEU A 20 -6.56 -0.29 4.40
CA LEU A 20 -7.59 -0.36 3.37
C LEU A 20 -8.98 0.05 3.88
N GLU A 21 -9.34 -0.37 5.08
CA GLU A 21 -10.61 -0.02 5.73
C GLU A 21 -10.67 1.46 6.15
N SER A 22 -9.52 2.13 6.30
CA SER A 22 -9.45 3.57 6.61
C SER A 22 -9.57 4.48 5.40
N LEU A 23 -9.58 3.93 4.18
CA LEU A 23 -9.69 4.69 2.95
C LEU A 23 -11.16 5.04 2.64
N ASP A 24 -11.37 6.23 2.08
CA ASP A 24 -12.66 6.59 1.51
C ASP A 24 -13.02 5.66 0.33
N ALA A 25 -14.31 5.38 0.16
CA ALA A 25 -14.79 4.48 -0.89
C ALA A 25 -14.35 4.88 -2.31
N ASN A 26 -14.18 6.19 -2.58
CA ASN A 26 -13.68 6.70 -3.85
C ASN A 26 -12.21 6.37 -4.10
N ASP A 27 -11.41 6.23 -3.04
CA ASP A 27 -9.98 5.95 -3.10
C ASP A 27 -9.70 4.46 -3.27
N ILE A 28 -10.55 3.62 -2.67
CA ILE A 28 -10.52 2.18 -2.88
C ILE A 28 -10.86 1.83 -4.33
N ARG A 29 -11.81 2.54 -4.95
CA ARG A 29 -12.25 2.27 -6.33
C ARG A 29 -11.13 2.42 -7.36
N LEU A 30 -10.16 3.29 -7.09
CA LEU A 30 -8.99 3.51 -7.94
C LEU A 30 -7.94 2.38 -7.82
N ARG A 31 -7.97 1.62 -6.72
CA ARG A 31 -7.05 0.49 -6.45
C ARG A 31 -7.38 -0.78 -7.24
N VAL A 32 -8.63 -0.94 -7.70
CA VAL A 32 -9.10 -2.20 -8.33
C VAL A 32 -8.59 -2.37 -9.77
N PHE A 33 -7.80 -1.43 -10.30
CA PHE A 33 -7.31 -1.47 -11.69
C PHE A 33 -5.92 -2.09 -11.87
N CYS A 34 -5.19 -2.45 -10.81
CA CYS A 34 -3.89 -3.09 -10.96
C CYS A 34 -4.06 -4.60 -11.25
N SER A 35 -3.99 -4.93 -12.55
CA SER A 35 -3.65 -6.22 -13.16
C SER A 35 -4.52 -7.49 -12.98
N ARG A 36 -5.68 -7.47 -12.30
CA ARG A 36 -6.66 -8.58 -12.38
C ARG A 36 -8.07 -8.09 -12.66
N ARG A 37 -8.62 -8.49 -13.82
CA ARG A 37 -9.92 -8.07 -14.37
C ARG A 37 -11.16 -8.47 -13.56
N LYS A 38 -11.02 -9.28 -12.51
CA LYS A 38 -12.07 -9.61 -11.53
C LYS A 38 -11.37 -9.98 -10.22
N ILE A 39 -11.85 -9.44 -9.11
CA ILE A 39 -11.54 -9.97 -7.78
C ILE A 39 -12.83 -10.62 -7.31
N GLU A 40 -12.91 -11.95 -7.41
CA GLU A 40 -13.90 -12.72 -6.67
C GLU A 40 -13.57 -12.57 -5.17
N ARG A 41 -14.57 -12.50 -4.27
CA ARG A 41 -14.33 -12.33 -2.82
C ARG A 41 -13.48 -13.45 -2.20
N THR A 42 -13.28 -14.55 -2.92
CA THR A 42 -12.42 -15.69 -2.58
C THR A 42 -10.98 -15.58 -3.09
N GLU A 43 -10.64 -14.54 -3.87
CA GLU A 43 -9.30 -14.27 -4.42
C GLU A 43 -8.59 -13.10 -3.73
N LEU A 44 -8.79 -12.93 -2.42
CA LEU A 44 -7.82 -12.22 -1.59
C LEU A 44 -6.56 -13.10 -1.48
N ALA A 45 -5.84 -13.28 -2.60
CA ALA A 45 -4.45 -13.68 -2.57
C ALA A 45 -3.73 -12.71 -1.62
N ARG A 46 -3.01 -13.27 -0.65
CA ARG A 46 -2.57 -12.56 0.56
C ARG A 46 -2.00 -11.19 0.18
N PRO A 47 -2.64 -10.07 0.57
CA PRO A 47 -2.35 -8.76 -0.02
C PRO A 47 -0.95 -8.21 0.32
N THR A 48 -0.21 -8.94 1.16
CA THR A 48 1.17 -8.69 1.59
C THR A 48 2.20 -9.64 0.97
N GLN A 49 1.76 -10.68 0.25
CA GLN A 49 2.66 -11.56 -0.50
C GLN A 49 2.93 -10.94 -1.87
N ILE A 50 4.21 -10.68 -2.13
CA ILE A 50 4.68 -10.14 -3.41
C ILE A 50 5.61 -11.14 -4.07
N ASP A 51 5.53 -11.24 -5.40
CA ASP A 51 6.54 -11.94 -6.18
C ASP A 51 7.80 -11.08 -6.23
N LEU A 52 8.78 -11.36 -5.37
CA LEU A 52 10.00 -10.55 -5.24
C LEU A 52 10.84 -10.50 -6.53
N GLU A 53 10.60 -11.36 -7.52
CA GLU A 53 11.29 -11.30 -8.82
C GLU A 53 10.73 -10.21 -9.73
N ARG A 54 9.47 -9.80 -9.53
CA ARG A 54 8.72 -8.93 -10.44
C ARG A 54 8.00 -7.79 -9.76
N GLU A 55 7.88 -7.84 -8.44
CA GLU A 55 7.09 -6.92 -7.66
C GLU A 55 7.92 -6.35 -6.52
N MET A 56 7.83 -5.03 -6.35
CA MET A 56 8.33 -4.33 -5.18
C MET A 56 7.17 -3.62 -4.51
N ALA A 57 7.08 -3.70 -3.19
CA ALA A 57 6.07 -2.97 -2.44
C ALA A 57 6.63 -2.48 -1.11
N PHE A 58 6.31 -1.23 -0.79
CA PHE A 58 6.73 -0.57 0.42
C PHE A 58 5.53 0.01 1.18
N ILE A 59 5.70 0.07 2.50
CA ILE A 59 4.77 0.68 3.45
C ILE A 59 5.46 1.93 4.02
N ALA A 60 4.78 3.08 3.92
CA ALA A 60 5.11 4.25 4.71
C ALA A 60 4.37 4.15 6.05
N GLU A 61 5.12 3.99 7.13
CA GLU A 61 4.60 3.90 8.49
C GLU A 61 4.84 5.19 9.25
N GLY A 62 3.87 5.56 10.08
CA GLY A 62 4.03 6.60 11.08
C GLY A 62 3.41 6.20 12.41
N TYR A 63 3.95 6.77 13.47
CA TYR A 63 3.40 6.66 14.81
C TYR A 63 2.36 7.76 15.01
N GLU A 64 1.19 7.45 15.54
CA GLU A 64 0.24 8.47 16.00
C GLU A 64 0.40 8.64 17.52
N PRO A 65 0.61 9.87 18.02
CA PRO A 65 0.77 10.12 19.46
C PRO A 65 -0.41 9.59 20.30
N ASP A 66 -1.62 9.67 19.75
CA ASP A 66 -2.88 9.22 20.38
C ASP A 66 -3.39 7.88 19.80
N GLY A 67 -2.57 7.20 19.00
CA GLY A 67 -2.93 5.91 18.39
C GLY A 67 -2.99 4.78 19.44
N PRO A 68 -3.80 3.74 19.22
CA PRO A 68 -3.88 2.60 20.12
C PRO A 68 -2.49 1.97 20.30
N ASN A 69 -1.97 2.04 21.52
CA ASN A 69 -0.77 1.36 22.00
C ASN A 69 0.57 1.76 21.36
N GLY A 70 0.68 2.94 20.74
CA GLY A 70 1.95 3.40 20.16
C GLY A 70 2.48 2.51 19.02
N GLN A 71 1.61 1.72 18.38
CA GLN A 71 1.95 0.89 17.23
C GLN A 71 2.02 1.76 15.96
N PRO A 72 2.95 1.49 15.04
CA PRO A 72 2.99 2.18 13.77
C PRO A 72 1.74 1.84 12.95
N ARG A 73 1.28 2.81 12.17
CA ARG A 73 0.17 2.67 11.23
C ARG A 73 0.68 2.93 9.82
N THR A 74 0.14 2.18 8.87
CA THR A 74 0.33 2.47 7.45
C THR A 74 -0.36 3.78 7.10
N LEU A 75 0.41 4.72 6.59
CA LEU A 75 -0.04 6.03 6.11
C LEU A 75 -0.16 6.04 4.59
N GLY A 76 0.59 5.17 3.92
CA GLY A 76 0.52 4.97 2.50
C GLY A 76 1.32 3.76 2.05
N THR A 77 1.07 3.33 0.83
CA THR A 77 1.75 2.21 0.19
C THR A 77 2.19 2.63 -1.21
N VAL A 78 3.35 2.15 -1.64
CA VAL A 78 3.78 2.21 -3.04
C VAL A 78 4.11 0.80 -3.50
N ARG A 79 3.68 0.45 -4.71
CA ARG A 79 3.96 -0.85 -5.32
C ARG A 79 4.31 -0.66 -6.79
N ALA A 80 5.23 -1.49 -7.28
CA ALA A 80 5.59 -1.58 -8.68
C ALA A 80 5.54 -3.05 -9.11
N ILE A 81 5.06 -3.30 -10.33
CA ILE A 81 4.96 -4.62 -10.95
C ILE A 81 5.61 -4.52 -12.32
N ALA A 82 6.69 -5.25 -12.51
CA ALA A 82 7.37 -5.40 -13.79
C ALA A 82 6.61 -6.34 -14.72
N ASP A 83 6.72 -6.09 -16.02
CA ASP A 83 6.24 -6.98 -17.06
C ASP A 83 7.01 -8.34 -17.07
N PRO A 84 6.57 -9.34 -17.86
CA PRO A 84 7.24 -10.63 -17.96
C PRO A 84 8.74 -10.57 -18.31
N ASP A 85 9.17 -9.52 -19.00
CA ASP A 85 10.51 -9.36 -19.54
C ASP A 85 11.40 -8.42 -18.67
N ASN A 86 10.84 -7.87 -17.59
CA ASN A 86 11.44 -6.88 -16.69
C ASN A 86 11.93 -5.61 -17.39
N LEU A 87 11.25 -5.20 -18.46
CA LEU A 87 11.61 -3.99 -19.22
C LEU A 87 10.81 -2.78 -18.78
N ASP A 88 9.50 -2.94 -18.64
CA ASP A 88 8.59 -1.91 -18.15
C ASP A 88 7.97 -2.32 -16.81
N ALA A 89 7.57 -1.34 -16.01
CA ALA A 89 6.84 -1.56 -14.77
C ALA A 89 5.69 -0.57 -14.60
N GLU A 90 4.55 -1.07 -14.12
CA GLU A 90 3.46 -0.24 -13.64
C GLU A 90 3.61 -0.04 -12.14
N PHE A 91 3.31 1.16 -11.65
CA PHE A 91 3.32 1.45 -10.23
C PHE A 91 2.03 2.08 -9.73
N ASP A 92 1.72 1.87 -8.47
CA ASP A 92 0.60 2.48 -7.75
C ASP A 92 1.07 3.08 -6.42
N ILE A 93 0.49 4.22 -6.07
CA ILE A 93 0.68 4.90 -4.79
C ILE A 93 -0.69 5.15 -4.18
N ILE A 94 -0.85 4.76 -2.92
CA ILE A 94 -2.06 5.03 -2.15
C ILE A 94 -1.66 5.69 -0.85
N VAL A 95 -2.33 6.79 -0.54
CA VAL A 95 -2.15 7.54 0.71
C VAL A 95 -3.49 7.53 1.44
N ARG A 96 -3.42 7.39 2.77
CA ARG A 96 -4.60 7.46 3.64
C ARG A 96 -5.38 8.74 3.35
N SER A 97 -6.70 8.63 3.25
CA SER A 97 -7.54 9.70 2.70
C SER A 97 -7.44 11.00 3.50
N ASP A 98 -7.29 10.90 4.82
CA ASP A 98 -7.08 12.02 5.75
C ASP A 98 -5.69 12.68 5.66
N LEU A 99 -4.71 12.03 5.00
CA LEU A 99 -3.34 12.52 4.84
C LEU A 99 -3.04 13.04 3.44
N LYS A 100 -4.04 13.07 2.55
CA LYS A 100 -3.89 13.63 1.21
C LYS A 100 -3.53 15.11 1.25
N SER A 101 -2.88 15.58 0.19
CA SER A 101 -2.42 16.97 0.03
C SER A 101 -1.33 17.42 1.03
N HIS A 102 -0.70 16.49 1.74
CA HIS A 102 0.42 16.77 2.66
C HIS A 102 1.79 16.34 2.10
N GLY A 103 1.88 16.02 0.80
CA GLY A 103 3.14 15.68 0.12
C GLY A 103 3.59 14.21 0.24
N LEU A 104 2.94 13.39 1.07
CA LEU A 104 3.34 11.98 1.25
C LEU A 104 3.35 11.17 -0.06
N GLY A 105 2.38 11.41 -0.96
CA GLY A 105 2.36 10.73 -2.27
C GLY A 105 3.56 11.09 -3.14
N GLN A 106 4.06 12.33 -3.05
CA GLN A 106 5.28 12.75 -3.77
C GLN A 106 6.51 12.10 -3.14
N SER A 107 6.60 12.07 -1.81
CA SER A 107 7.70 11.41 -1.10
C SER A 107 7.75 9.89 -1.34
N LEU A 108 6.63 9.28 -1.72
CA LEU A 108 6.55 7.87 -2.12
C LEU A 108 6.92 7.63 -3.58
N LEU A 109 6.95 8.68 -4.40
CA LEU A 109 7.30 8.63 -5.82
C LEU A 109 8.79 8.86 -6.06
N ASP A 110 9.41 9.75 -5.27
CA ASP A 110 10.83 10.13 -5.34
C ASP A 110 11.78 9.00 -4.88
#